data_AF-A0A4S3B369-F1
#
_entry.id   AF-A0A4S3B369-F1
#
_cell.length_a   1.000
_cell.length_b   1.000
_cell.length_c   1.000
_cell.angle_alpha   90.00
_cell.angle_beta   90.00
_cell.angle_gamma   90.00
#
_symmetry.space_group_name_H-M   'P 1'
#
loop_
_entity.id
_entity.type
_entity.pdbx_description
1 polymer ?
#
loop_
_entity_poly.entity_id
_entity_poly.type
_entity_poly.pdbx_seq_one_letter_code
_entity_poly.pdbx_strand_id
1 'polypeptide(L)'
;MNYEISSGIILSSLTLQIIRWLRKLGIENTVSFILLEILLPFGIFLVAEALHVNGILAVVSAGLVYSFSYQKFNPEIAQLHVLSKNTWSVFTFSLNGLVFVILGMKLPNVIHVVWQNNNINNGTLILFILSITGILLGIRFLCFWICQNFEKNGEVTFKSRFQQTALYTISGVRGTITLISALSLPLFLTGDTLFNERELLISIAGGVILTTLLLANFTMPLFAEKKVKTTKQLSSEQEIAILRQVVTDLTKQMTPENQAAIQRVITMYRGRILHLNKDEQYHTKQEELKDKVLKWQFIDTLDQLRLRKIGIQVAFRHMRRLNKILYRLTRDESYRNNMFYGRLIRQKLRLKTFVPVSRDEKRQQRHYLFNSNANFVVKKLQELDQQEYSEEMISFYLTRYLKRSDVDDQSAHGNTDDWLAFAIQLEREAVQHAFELGEMNRNDVKLYRENLLAVESTLSFDEE
;
A
#
# COMPACT_ATOMS: atom_id res chain seq x y z
N MET A 1 33.71 -18.85 7.13
CA MET A 1 33.16 -17.49 7.05
C MET A 1 33.15 -16.91 5.62
N ASN A 2 34.29 -16.63 4.97
CA ASN A 2 34.27 -16.03 3.61
C ASN A 2 33.62 -16.94 2.54
N TYR A 3 33.82 -18.25 2.64
CA TYR A 3 33.24 -19.27 1.76
C TYR A 3 31.73 -19.47 1.95
N GLU A 4 31.19 -19.20 3.14
CA GLU A 4 29.76 -19.34 3.45
C GLU A 4 28.96 -18.14 2.93
N ILE A 5 29.56 -16.95 2.96
CA ILE A 5 28.93 -15.72 2.45
C ILE A 5 28.96 -15.74 0.92
N SER A 6 30.09 -16.13 0.31
CA SER A 6 30.18 -16.26 -1.14
C SER A 6 29.28 -17.37 -1.69
N SER A 7 29.18 -18.51 -1.01
CA SER A 7 28.27 -19.58 -1.42
C SER A 7 26.80 -19.15 -1.30
N GLY A 8 26.44 -18.39 -0.26
CA GLY A 8 25.10 -17.82 -0.10
C GLY A 8 24.72 -16.84 -1.21
N ILE A 9 25.65 -15.99 -1.66
CA ILE A 9 25.43 -15.05 -2.77
C ILE A 9 25.29 -15.79 -4.11
N ILE A 10 26.13 -16.80 -4.35
CA ILE A 10 26.08 -17.61 -5.58
C ILE A 10 24.78 -18.42 -5.62
N LEU A 11 24.37 -19.04 -4.52
CA LEU A 11 23.09 -19.75 -4.39
C LEU A 11 21.90 -18.80 -4.55
N SER A 12 21.97 -17.58 -4.01
CA SER A 12 20.94 -16.55 -4.20
C SER A 12 20.82 -16.12 -5.67
N SER A 13 21.94 -15.97 -6.36
CA SER A 13 21.95 -15.63 -7.79
C SER A 13 21.39 -16.77 -8.66
N LEU A 14 21.76 -18.01 -8.32
CA LEU A 14 21.26 -19.21 -9.00
C LEU A 14 19.75 -19.38 -8.81
N THR A 15 19.27 -19.15 -7.58
CA THR A 15 17.84 -19.24 -7.26
C THR A 15 17.03 -18.14 -7.94
N LEU A 16 17.55 -16.92 -8.05
CA LEU A 16 16.94 -15.89 -8.91
C LEU A 16 16.81 -16.33 -10.36
N GLN A 17 17.83 -17.00 -10.89
CA GLN A 17 17.85 -17.46 -12.27
C GLN A 17 16.80 -18.55 -12.49
N ILE A 18 16.64 -19.46 -11.51
CA ILE A 18 15.59 -20.48 -11.48
C ILE A 18 14.20 -19.84 -11.37
N ILE A 19 14.02 -18.82 -10.53
CA ILE A 19 12.75 -18.10 -10.37
C ILE A 19 12.34 -17.39 -11.66
N ARG A 20 13.29 -16.71 -12.32
CA ARG A 20 13.07 -16.07 -13.62
C ARG A 20 12.74 -17.10 -14.69
N TRP A 21 13.38 -18.27 -14.64
CA TRP A 21 13.11 -19.36 -15.56
C TRP A 21 11.72 -19.98 -15.34
N LEU A 22 11.32 -20.22 -14.09
CA LEU A 22 9.98 -20.73 -13.76
C LEU A 22 8.86 -19.74 -14.12
N ARG A 23 9.10 -18.44 -13.97
CA ARG A 23 8.14 -17.40 -14.39
C ARG A 23 7.98 -17.34 -15.91
N LYS A 24 9.01 -17.70 -16.69
CA LYS A 24 8.94 -17.81 -18.16
C LYS A 24 8.15 -19.03 -18.64
N LEU A 25 7.83 -20.00 -17.78
CA LEU A 25 7.07 -21.20 -18.15
C LEU A 25 5.55 -20.96 -18.24
N GLY A 26 5.07 -19.71 -18.18
CA GLY A 26 3.68 -19.38 -18.54
C GLY A 26 2.63 -19.83 -17.52
N ILE A 27 2.95 -19.79 -16.22
CA ILE A 27 1.95 -20.02 -15.17
C ILE A 27 1.04 -18.78 -15.08
N GLU A 28 0.04 -18.69 -15.95
CA GLU A 28 -0.90 -17.57 -16.05
C GLU A 28 -1.99 -17.55 -14.97
N ASN A 29 -1.99 -18.52 -14.03
CA ASN A 29 -2.98 -18.63 -12.96
C ASN A 29 -2.45 -18.06 -11.62
N THR A 30 -3.17 -17.07 -11.06
CA THR A 30 -2.89 -16.41 -9.76
C THR A 30 -2.66 -17.39 -8.60
N VAL A 31 -3.40 -18.49 -8.55
CA VAL A 31 -3.28 -19.50 -7.46
C VAL A 31 -1.97 -20.26 -7.56
N SER A 32 -1.60 -20.70 -8.76
CA SER A 32 -0.34 -21.40 -9.01
C SER A 32 0.87 -20.52 -8.71
N PHE A 33 0.77 -19.22 -8.98
CA PHE A 33 1.79 -18.24 -8.61
C PHE A 33 2.01 -18.18 -7.09
N ILE A 34 0.94 -18.04 -6.30
CA ILE A 34 1.03 -17.97 -4.84
C ILE A 34 1.54 -19.30 -4.24
N LEU A 35 1.08 -20.44 -4.76
CA LEU A 35 1.55 -21.76 -4.31
C LEU A 35 3.05 -21.92 -4.57
N LEU A 36 3.52 -21.52 -5.76
CA LEU A 36 4.92 -21.55 -6.08
C LEU A 36 5.74 -20.64 -5.16
N GLU A 37 5.23 -19.43 -4.89
CA GLU A 37 5.86 -18.47 -3.98
C GLU A 37 6.02 -19.02 -2.55
N ILE A 38 5.05 -19.79 -2.07
CA ILE A 38 5.12 -20.48 -0.77
C ILE A 38 6.08 -21.68 -0.82
N LEU A 39 6.13 -22.44 -1.92
CA LEU A 39 6.98 -23.63 -2.07
C LEU A 39 8.47 -23.28 -2.25
N LEU A 40 8.74 -22.16 -2.92
CA LEU A 40 10.07 -21.67 -3.29
C LEU A 40 11.08 -21.67 -2.13
N PRO A 41 10.80 -21.11 -0.92
CA PRO A 41 11.74 -21.18 0.19
C PRO A 41 12.10 -22.61 0.61
N PHE A 42 11.16 -23.57 0.52
CA PHE A 42 11.46 -24.98 0.81
C PHE A 42 12.35 -25.62 -0.24
N GLY A 43 12.10 -25.33 -1.53
CA GLY A 43 12.95 -25.80 -2.62
C GLY A 43 14.39 -25.30 -2.49
N ILE A 44 14.56 -24.02 -2.17
CA ILE A 44 15.88 -23.42 -1.95
C ILE A 44 16.58 -24.07 -0.75
N PHE A 45 15.86 -24.29 0.35
CA PHE A 45 16.40 -24.94 1.53
C PHE A 45 16.95 -26.34 1.22
N LEU A 46 16.17 -27.19 0.53
CA LEU A 46 16.57 -28.56 0.20
C LEU A 46 17.78 -28.61 -0.73
N VAL A 47 17.82 -27.74 -1.75
CA VAL A 47 18.97 -27.66 -2.67
C VAL A 47 20.23 -27.19 -1.94
N ALA A 48 20.10 -26.22 -1.04
CA ALA A 48 21.22 -25.73 -0.26
C ALA A 48 21.76 -26.78 0.71
N GLU A 49 20.89 -27.56 1.37
CA GLU A 49 21.33 -28.69 2.21
C GLU A 49 22.00 -29.80 1.41
N ALA A 50 21.49 -30.13 0.21
CA ALA A 50 22.12 -31.10 -0.68
C ALA A 50 23.54 -30.70 -1.12
N LEU A 51 23.83 -29.39 -1.12
CA LEU A 51 25.15 -28.83 -1.40
C LEU A 51 26.00 -28.62 -0.14
N HIS A 52 25.53 -29.10 1.03
CA HIS A 52 26.18 -28.93 2.32
C HIS A 52 26.43 -27.46 2.72
N VAL A 53 25.55 -26.55 2.29
CA VAL A 53 25.56 -25.12 2.68
C VAL A 53 24.40 -24.86 3.65
N ASN A 54 24.50 -23.80 4.46
CA ASN A 54 23.43 -23.40 5.37
C ASN A 54 22.16 -22.99 4.60
N GLY A 55 21.17 -23.90 4.58
CA GLY A 55 19.91 -23.70 3.86
C GLY A 55 19.08 -22.52 4.37
N ILE A 56 19.13 -22.23 5.67
CA ILE A 56 18.39 -21.09 6.25
C ILE A 56 18.95 -19.76 5.69
N LEU A 57 20.28 -19.61 5.67
CA LEU A 57 20.93 -18.42 5.11
C LEU A 57 20.69 -18.28 3.60
N ALA A 58 20.68 -19.39 2.86
CA ALA A 58 20.37 -19.40 1.43
C ALA A 58 18.94 -18.88 1.15
N VAL A 59 17.95 -19.31 1.94
CA VAL A 59 16.56 -18.84 1.82
C VAL A 59 16.44 -17.35 2.17
N VAL A 60 17.08 -16.90 3.24
CA VAL A 60 17.05 -15.49 3.66
C VAL A 60 17.68 -14.57 2.60
N SER A 61 18.83 -14.97 2.07
CA SER A 61 19.51 -14.22 1.03
C SER A 61 18.71 -14.20 -0.28
N ALA A 62 18.12 -15.33 -0.69
CA ALA A 62 17.18 -15.35 -1.81
C ALA A 62 15.95 -14.45 -1.57
N GLY A 63 15.41 -14.41 -0.35
CA GLY A 63 14.29 -13.53 0.02
C GLY A 63 14.65 -12.04 -0.04
N LEU A 64 15.86 -11.66 0.44
CA LEU A 64 16.37 -10.29 0.34
C LEU A 64 16.51 -9.87 -1.12
N VAL A 65 17.10 -10.73 -1.96
CA VAL A 65 17.29 -10.44 -3.37
C VAL A 65 15.96 -10.43 -4.13
N TYR A 66 15.02 -11.32 -3.79
CA TYR A 66 13.65 -11.29 -4.29
C TYR A 66 12.98 -9.95 -3.97
N SER A 67 13.12 -9.44 -2.75
CA SER A 67 12.60 -8.13 -2.35
C SER A 67 13.21 -6.97 -3.15
N PHE A 68 14.52 -6.98 -3.41
CA PHE A 68 15.18 -5.93 -4.19
C PHE A 68 14.88 -6.00 -5.69
N SER A 69 14.79 -7.21 -6.25
CA SER A 69 14.53 -7.41 -7.68
C SER A 69 13.07 -7.17 -8.06
N TYR A 70 12.16 -7.11 -7.08
CA TYR A 70 10.72 -6.92 -7.30
C TYR A 70 10.32 -5.50 -7.69
N GLN A 71 11.19 -4.51 -7.45
CA GLN A 71 10.88 -3.08 -7.63
C GLN A 71 10.88 -2.62 -9.10
N LYS A 72 10.94 -3.54 -10.07
CA LYS A 72 11.15 -3.26 -11.51
C LYS A 72 10.14 -3.89 -12.47
N PHE A 73 8.94 -4.32 -12.04
CA PHE A 73 8.05 -5.05 -12.97
C PHE A 73 6.55 -4.65 -12.91
N ASN A 74 6.05 -4.36 -14.11
CA ASN A 74 4.73 -4.19 -14.75
C ASN A 74 3.41 -4.07 -13.94
N PRO A 75 2.42 -3.31 -14.46
CA PRO A 75 1.14 -2.99 -13.78
C PRO A 75 0.22 -4.19 -13.50
N GLU A 76 0.25 -5.25 -14.32
CA GLU A 76 -0.58 -6.46 -14.12
C GLU A 76 -0.23 -7.21 -12.82
N ILE A 77 0.96 -6.95 -12.25
CA ILE A 77 1.45 -7.55 -11.02
C ILE A 77 0.87 -6.87 -9.76
N ALA A 78 0.25 -5.68 -9.88
CA ALA A 78 -0.29 -4.95 -8.74
C ALA A 78 -1.44 -5.69 -8.01
N GLN A 79 -2.31 -6.39 -8.75
CA GLN A 79 -3.37 -7.22 -8.14
C GLN A 79 -2.79 -8.49 -7.50
N LEU A 80 -1.81 -9.13 -8.16
CA LEU A 80 -1.08 -10.27 -7.59
C LEU A 80 -0.33 -9.89 -6.32
N HIS A 81 0.18 -8.67 -6.24
CA HIS A 81 0.93 -8.15 -5.10
C HIS A 81 0.05 -7.93 -3.85
N VAL A 82 -1.16 -7.38 -4.01
CA VAL A 82 -2.10 -7.25 -2.88
C VAL A 82 -2.50 -8.62 -2.35
N LEU A 83 -2.73 -9.60 -3.23
CA LEU A 83 -3.06 -10.96 -2.83
C LEU A 83 -1.88 -11.67 -2.16
N SER A 84 -0.67 -11.59 -2.74
CA SER A 84 0.54 -12.20 -2.17
C SER A 84 0.87 -11.63 -0.78
N LYS A 85 0.83 -10.30 -0.62
CA LYS A 85 1.05 -9.64 0.68
C LYS A 85 0.06 -10.10 1.75
N ASN A 86 -1.21 -10.22 1.39
CA ASN A 86 -2.24 -10.69 2.31
C ASN A 86 -2.01 -12.17 2.68
N THR A 87 -1.67 -13.02 1.70
CA THR A 87 -1.36 -14.44 1.96
C THR A 87 -0.15 -14.59 2.88
N TRP A 88 0.95 -13.87 2.63
CA TRP A 88 2.12 -13.88 3.49
C TRP A 88 1.82 -13.37 4.90
N SER A 89 0.96 -12.37 5.05
CA SER A 89 0.52 -11.88 6.36
C SER A 89 -0.21 -12.99 7.14
N VAL A 90 -1.16 -13.68 6.50
CA VAL A 90 -1.87 -14.82 7.11
C VAL A 90 -0.89 -15.95 7.45
N PHE A 91 -0.01 -16.32 6.53
CA PHE A 91 0.95 -17.41 6.72
C PHE A 91 1.94 -17.11 7.86
N THR A 92 2.52 -15.92 7.89
CA THR A 92 3.42 -15.49 8.98
C THR A 92 2.69 -15.36 10.30
N PHE A 93 1.44 -14.90 10.32
CA PHE A 93 0.63 -14.88 11.53
C PHE A 93 0.36 -16.29 12.05
N SER A 94 -0.05 -17.23 11.19
CA SER A 94 -0.29 -18.62 11.56
C SER A 94 0.97 -19.33 12.07
N LEU A 95 2.11 -19.18 11.38
CA LEU A 95 3.38 -19.78 11.82
C LEU A 95 3.85 -19.21 13.16
N ASN A 96 3.80 -17.88 13.33
CA ASN A 96 4.15 -17.27 14.62
C ASN A 96 3.19 -17.73 15.73
N GLY A 97 1.89 -17.80 15.44
CA GLY A 97 0.89 -18.34 16.37
C GLY A 97 1.19 -19.78 16.78
N LEU A 98 1.53 -20.64 15.83
CA LEU A 98 1.92 -22.04 16.09
C LEU A 98 3.13 -22.12 17.01
N VAL A 99 4.17 -21.33 16.76
CA VAL A 99 5.37 -21.29 17.60
C VAL A 99 5.05 -20.83 19.02
N PHE A 100 4.17 -19.84 19.19
CA PHE A 100 3.71 -19.42 20.51
C PHE A 100 2.86 -20.48 21.22
N VAL A 101 2.04 -21.23 20.48
CA VAL A 101 1.30 -22.37 21.03
C VAL A 101 2.26 -23.45 21.52
N ILE A 102 3.29 -23.80 20.73
CA ILE A 102 4.33 -24.76 21.15
C ILE A 102 5.04 -24.26 22.41
N LEU A 103 5.43 -22.99 22.46
CA LEU A 103 6.04 -22.39 23.66
C LEU A 103 5.09 -22.49 24.86
N GLY A 104 3.81 -22.15 24.68
CA GLY A 104 2.78 -22.26 25.71
C GLY A 104 2.61 -23.70 26.21
N MET A 105 2.70 -24.69 25.34
CA MET A 105 2.69 -26.11 25.73
C MET A 105 3.93 -26.53 26.50
N LYS A 106 5.08 -25.88 26.29
CA LYS A 106 6.32 -26.13 27.05
C LYS A 106 6.35 -25.40 28.40
N LEU A 107 5.48 -24.41 28.61
CA LEU A 107 5.40 -23.62 29.84
C LEU A 107 5.20 -24.48 31.12
N PRO A 108 4.31 -25.47 31.16
CA PRO A 108 4.13 -26.31 32.36
C PRO A 108 5.40 -27.08 32.71
N ASN A 109 6.15 -27.56 31.72
CA ASN A 109 7.41 -28.25 31.96
C ASN A 109 8.47 -27.30 32.54
N VAL A 110 8.51 -26.04 32.10
CA VAL A 110 9.39 -25.02 32.69
C VAL A 110 9.07 -24.84 34.18
N ILE A 111 7.79 -24.64 34.52
CA ILE A 111 7.33 -24.44 35.90
C ILE A 111 7.60 -25.68 36.75
N HIS A 112 7.36 -26.88 36.20
CA HIS A 112 7.58 -28.15 36.88
C HIS A 112 9.06 -28.38 37.22
N VAL A 113 9.97 -28.09 36.28
CA VAL A 113 11.43 -28.14 36.49
C VAL A 113 11.87 -27.14 37.56
N VAL A 114 11.27 -25.94 37.58
CA VAL A 114 11.55 -24.92 38.61
C VAL A 114 11.06 -25.35 40.00
N TRP A 115 9.97 -26.13 40.08
CA TRP A 115 9.31 -26.46 41.35
C TRP A 115 9.74 -27.82 41.94
N GLN A 116 10.07 -28.82 41.11
CA GLN A 116 10.34 -30.19 41.57
C GLN A 116 11.83 -30.59 41.62
N ASN A 117 12.74 -29.90 40.92
CA ASN A 117 14.15 -30.29 40.92
C ASN A 117 14.89 -29.80 42.17
N ASN A 118 14.94 -30.65 43.19
CA ASN A 118 15.62 -30.43 44.48
C ASN A 118 17.16 -30.28 44.40
N ASN A 119 17.79 -30.40 43.22
CA ASN A 119 19.24 -30.29 43.04
C ASN A 119 19.73 -28.85 42.82
N ILE A 120 18.87 -27.90 42.43
CA ILE A 120 19.22 -26.50 42.19
C ILE A 120 18.21 -25.62 42.92
N ASN A 121 18.69 -24.72 43.78
CA ASN A 121 17.82 -23.77 44.49
C ASN A 121 17.01 -22.92 43.49
N ASN A 122 15.67 -22.92 43.63
CA ASN A 122 14.72 -22.24 42.74
C ASN A 122 15.08 -20.76 42.52
N GLY A 123 15.62 -20.10 43.55
CA GLY A 123 16.10 -18.70 43.46
C GLY A 123 17.29 -18.53 42.52
N THR A 124 18.20 -19.51 42.46
CA THR A 124 19.37 -19.50 41.58
C THR A 124 18.96 -19.66 40.12
N LEU A 125 17.94 -20.47 39.83
CA LEU A 125 17.43 -20.67 38.46
C LEU A 125 16.72 -19.42 37.92
N ILE A 126 15.90 -18.76 38.75
CA ILE A 126 15.29 -17.46 38.40
C ILE A 126 16.38 -16.40 38.18
N LEU A 127 17.42 -16.39 39.02
CA LEU A 127 18.55 -15.49 38.88
C LEU A 127 19.32 -15.75 37.58
N PHE A 128 19.51 -17.01 37.17
CA PHE A 128 20.09 -17.33 35.86
C PHE A 128 19.24 -16.82 34.71
N ILE A 129 17.91 -17.04 34.74
CA ILE A 129 17.02 -16.53 33.68
C ILE A 129 17.10 -15.01 33.58
N LEU A 130 16.99 -14.30 34.72
CA LEU A 130 17.08 -12.84 34.74
C LEU A 130 18.47 -12.35 34.31
N SER A 131 19.54 -12.99 34.76
CA SER A 131 20.91 -12.63 34.39
C SER A 131 21.15 -12.81 32.89
N ILE A 132 20.75 -13.95 32.32
CA ILE A 132 20.86 -14.23 30.88
C ILE A 132 20.03 -13.22 30.07
N THR A 133 18.82 -12.89 30.52
CA THR A 133 17.99 -11.87 29.83
C THR A 133 18.65 -10.49 29.87
N GLY A 134 19.20 -10.09 31.01
CA GLY A 134 19.92 -8.83 31.16
C GLY A 134 21.16 -8.75 30.27
N ILE A 135 21.95 -9.83 30.22
CA ILE A 135 23.14 -9.92 29.36
C ILE A 135 22.74 -9.84 27.88
N LEU A 136 21.71 -10.59 27.45
CA LEU A 136 21.24 -10.56 26.06
C LEU A 136 20.73 -9.18 25.65
N LEU A 137 19.95 -8.52 26.51
CA LEU A 137 19.47 -7.16 26.28
C LEU A 137 20.62 -6.16 26.26
N GLY A 138 21.61 -6.32 27.14
CA GLY A 138 22.82 -5.49 27.20
C GLY A 138 23.68 -5.61 25.95
N ILE A 139 23.96 -6.83 25.49
CA ILE A 139 24.70 -7.09 24.24
C ILE A 139 23.96 -6.47 23.04
N ARG A 140 22.64 -6.66 23.00
CA ARG A 140 21.81 -6.10 21.93
C ARG A 140 21.85 -4.57 21.94
N PHE A 141 21.68 -3.96 23.12
CA PHE A 141 21.76 -2.51 23.29
C PHE A 141 23.12 -1.97 22.85
N LEU A 142 24.21 -2.63 23.26
CA LEU A 142 25.56 -2.24 22.90
C LEU A 142 25.80 -2.34 21.38
N CYS A 143 25.32 -3.40 20.74
CA CYS A 143 25.42 -3.57 19.29
C CYS A 143 24.70 -2.43 18.54
N PHE A 144 23.46 -2.11 18.92
CA PHE A 144 22.72 -0.99 18.31
C PHE A 144 23.36 0.37 18.60
N TRP A 145 23.92 0.55 19.79
CA TRP A 145 24.64 1.77 20.15
C TRP A 145 25.89 1.97 19.29
N ILE A 146 26.67 0.91 19.07
CA ILE A 146 27.86 0.92 18.21
C ILE A 146 27.47 1.17 16.75
N CYS A 147 26.46 0.47 16.23
CA CYS A 147 26.02 0.62 14.84
C CYS A 147 25.56 2.06 14.54
N GLN A 148 24.82 2.70 15.44
CA GLN A 148 24.42 4.11 15.29
C GLN A 148 25.60 5.08 15.31
N ASN A 149 26.73 4.72 15.95
CA ASN A 149 27.93 5.56 15.96
C ASN A 149 28.62 5.61 14.58
N PHE A 150 28.35 4.65 13.70
CA PHE A 150 28.85 4.64 12.32
C PHE A 150 27.94 5.40 11.34
N GLU A 151 26.69 5.71 11.71
CA GLU A 151 25.83 6.59 10.92
C GLU A 151 26.29 8.05 11.09
N LYS A 152 27.03 8.55 10.10
CA LYS A 152 27.34 9.99 9.97
C LYS A 152 26.06 10.78 9.66
N ASN A 153 25.24 11.08 10.67
CA ASN A 153 24.14 12.03 10.54
C ASN A 153 23.90 12.80 11.85
N GLY A 154 24.21 14.10 11.79
CA GLY A 154 23.59 15.18 12.57
C GLY A 154 23.75 15.19 14.10
N GLU A 155 23.67 16.40 14.67
CA GLU A 155 23.62 16.66 16.12
C GLU A 155 22.32 16.11 16.74
N VAL A 156 22.24 14.79 16.92
CA VAL A 156 21.17 14.16 17.68
C VAL A 156 21.58 14.14 19.15
N THR A 157 20.78 14.74 20.03
CA THR A 157 21.06 14.80 21.48
C THR A 157 21.25 13.40 22.06
N PHE A 158 22.19 13.23 22.99
CA PHE A 158 22.49 11.95 23.68
C PHE A 158 21.21 11.27 24.22
N LYS A 159 20.27 12.05 24.75
CA LYS A 159 18.98 11.57 25.27
C LYS A 159 18.10 10.92 24.20
N SER A 160 18.03 11.51 23.00
CA SER A 160 17.23 10.97 21.89
C SER A 160 17.87 9.69 21.33
N ARG A 161 19.20 9.65 21.23
CA ARG A 161 19.94 8.44 20.84
C ARG A 161 19.72 7.28 21.82
N PHE A 162 19.76 7.55 23.12
CA PHE A 162 19.48 6.53 24.14
C PHE A 162 18.05 6.00 24.07
N GLN A 163 17.05 6.88 23.93
CA GLN A 163 15.65 6.47 23.78
C GLN A 163 15.41 5.65 22.51
N GLN A 164 15.99 6.04 21.38
CA GLN A 164 15.89 5.28 20.13
C GLN A 164 16.56 3.91 20.25
N THR A 165 17.78 3.85 20.80
CA THR A 165 18.51 2.59 21.02
C THR A 165 17.75 1.65 21.96
N ALA A 166 17.21 2.17 23.06
CA ALA A 166 16.38 1.42 23.98
C ALA A 166 15.12 0.89 23.29
N LEU A 167 14.45 1.73 22.49
CA LEU A 167 13.27 1.35 21.73
C LEU A 167 13.57 0.24 20.72
N TYR A 168 14.67 0.31 19.96
CA TYR A 168 15.08 -0.75 19.04
C TYR A 168 15.44 -2.06 19.75
N THR A 169 16.06 -1.96 20.93
CA THR A 169 16.43 -3.11 21.77
C THR A 169 15.17 -3.83 22.27
N ILE A 170 14.18 -3.07 22.72
CA ILE A 170 12.92 -3.57 23.31
C ILE A 170 11.92 -4.01 22.22
N SER A 171 11.89 -3.36 21.06
CA SER A 171 10.92 -3.65 19.98
C SER A 171 11.17 -5.00 19.28
N GLY A 172 12.38 -5.55 19.38
CA GLY A 172 12.78 -6.69 18.58
C GLY A 172 12.52 -8.05 19.22
N VAL A 173 11.42 -8.21 19.96
CA VAL A 173 11.07 -9.49 20.60
C VAL A 173 10.38 -10.41 19.61
N ARG A 174 11.18 -11.31 19.02
CA ARG A 174 10.70 -12.49 18.29
C ARG A 174 11.50 -13.70 18.76
N GLY A 175 11.00 -14.39 19.78
CA GLY A 175 11.62 -15.58 20.40
C GLY A 175 11.50 -16.87 19.58
N THR A 176 11.02 -16.79 18.34
CA THR A 176 10.77 -17.93 17.46
C THR A 176 12.07 -18.66 17.10
N ILE A 177 13.11 -17.93 16.70
CA ILE A 177 14.39 -18.50 16.27
C ILE A 177 15.11 -19.17 17.45
N THR A 178 15.07 -18.54 18.63
CA THR A 178 15.63 -19.09 19.87
C THR A 178 14.90 -20.36 20.29
N LEU A 179 13.57 -20.42 20.14
CA LEU A 179 12.80 -21.62 20.47
C LEU A 179 13.13 -22.77 19.53
N ILE A 180 13.19 -22.51 18.22
CA ILE A 180 13.56 -23.52 17.22
C ILE A 180 14.95 -24.06 17.54
N SER A 181 15.91 -23.18 17.82
CA SER A 181 17.28 -23.58 18.18
C SER A 181 17.33 -24.45 19.44
N ALA A 182 16.55 -24.11 20.46
CA ALA A 182 16.46 -24.91 21.69
C ALA A 182 15.80 -26.28 21.44
N LEU A 183 14.80 -26.36 20.58
CA LEU A 183 14.10 -27.60 20.23
C LEU A 183 14.93 -28.51 19.32
N SER A 184 15.81 -27.94 18.49
CA SER A 184 16.76 -28.65 17.62
C SER A 184 17.89 -29.36 18.38
N LEU A 185 18.01 -29.14 19.69
CA LEU A 185 18.98 -29.89 20.52
C LEU A 185 18.69 -31.40 20.44
N PRO A 186 19.71 -32.23 20.12
CA PRO A 186 19.53 -33.67 19.94
C PRO A 186 19.11 -34.33 21.26
N LEU A 187 18.33 -35.41 21.13
CA LEU A 187 17.87 -36.21 22.28
C LEU A 187 18.98 -37.10 22.86
N PHE A 188 19.96 -37.45 22.03
CA PHE A 188 21.07 -38.34 22.37
C PHE A 188 22.40 -37.64 22.11
N LEU A 189 23.34 -37.82 23.02
CA LEU A 189 24.75 -37.49 22.82
C LEU A 189 25.42 -38.56 21.96
N THR A 190 26.61 -38.26 21.45
CA THR A 190 27.43 -39.20 20.67
C THR A 190 27.74 -40.43 21.53
N GLY A 191 27.03 -41.55 21.30
CA GLY A 191 27.18 -42.80 22.06
C GLY A 191 25.94 -43.28 22.83
N ASP A 192 24.71 -43.01 22.36
CA ASP A 192 23.44 -43.51 22.93
C ASP A 192 23.09 -43.06 24.37
N THR A 193 23.85 -42.12 24.95
CA THR A 193 23.50 -41.54 26.26
C THR A 193 22.42 -40.47 26.11
N LEU A 194 21.38 -40.55 26.95
CA LEU A 194 20.31 -39.55 27.01
C LEU A 194 20.88 -38.20 27.44
N PHE A 195 20.55 -37.14 26.70
CA PHE A 195 20.97 -35.79 27.04
C PHE A 195 20.08 -35.21 28.17
N ASN A 196 20.39 -35.56 29.42
CA ASN A 196 19.58 -35.18 30.59
C ASN A 196 19.43 -33.65 30.80
N GLU A 197 20.44 -32.86 30.41
CA GLU A 197 20.43 -31.39 30.57
C GLU A 197 19.57 -30.65 29.53
N ARG A 198 19.01 -31.38 28.55
CA ARG A 198 18.18 -30.80 27.49
C ARG A 198 16.95 -30.07 28.02
N GLU A 199 16.26 -30.70 28.96
CA GLU A 199 15.02 -30.14 29.53
C GLU A 199 15.31 -28.86 30.33
N LEU A 200 16.46 -28.80 31.01
CA LEU A 200 16.93 -27.60 31.70
C LEU A 200 17.25 -26.47 30.72
N LEU A 201 17.94 -26.75 29.60
CA LEU A 201 18.22 -25.74 28.57
C LEU A 201 16.94 -25.21 27.89
N ILE A 202 15.98 -26.09 27.59
CA ILE A 202 14.68 -25.69 27.03
C ILE A 202 13.90 -24.86 28.05
N SER A 203 13.98 -25.20 29.33
CA SER A 203 13.36 -24.45 30.43
C SER A 203 13.93 -23.04 30.56
N ILE A 204 15.26 -22.90 30.56
CA ILE A 204 15.95 -21.61 30.58
C ILE A 204 15.59 -20.78 29.33
N ALA A 205 15.65 -21.37 28.14
CA ALA A 205 15.29 -20.70 26.89
C ALA A 205 13.83 -20.23 26.90
N GLY A 206 12.90 -21.05 27.37
CA GLY A 206 11.49 -20.69 27.54
C GLY A 206 11.29 -19.54 28.54
N GLY A 207 11.99 -19.57 29.68
CA GLY A 207 11.98 -18.51 30.67
C GLY A 207 12.52 -17.18 30.14
N VAL A 208 13.63 -17.22 29.38
CA VAL A 208 14.21 -16.04 28.71
C VAL A 208 13.25 -15.45 27.67
N ILE A 209 12.58 -16.29 26.88
CA ILE A 209 11.59 -15.82 25.89
C ILE A 209 10.38 -15.19 26.59
N LEU A 210 9.88 -15.80 27.66
CA LEU A 210 8.72 -15.30 28.38
C LEU A 210 9.01 -13.96 29.07
N THR A 211 10.14 -13.87 29.78
CA THR A 211 10.56 -12.63 30.45
C THR A 211 10.81 -11.51 29.46
N THR A 212 11.45 -11.77 28.32
CA THR A 212 11.65 -10.75 27.27
C THR A 212 10.33 -10.33 26.61
N LEU A 213 9.37 -11.24 26.42
CA LEU A 213 8.05 -10.93 25.88
C LEU A 213 7.22 -10.08 26.83
N LEU A 214 7.18 -10.43 28.12
CA LEU A 214 6.54 -9.61 29.15
C LEU A 214 7.19 -8.24 29.22
N LEU A 215 8.52 -8.19 29.29
CA LEU A 215 9.26 -6.93 29.34
C LEU A 215 8.91 -6.06 28.15
N ALA A 216 8.92 -6.57 26.92
CA ALA A 216 8.54 -5.78 25.75
C ALA A 216 7.07 -5.34 25.77
N ASN A 217 6.14 -6.19 26.19
CA ASN A 217 4.72 -5.83 26.23
C ASN A 217 4.43 -4.69 27.23
N PHE A 218 5.09 -4.68 28.39
CA PHE A 218 4.93 -3.61 29.39
C PHE A 218 5.77 -2.37 29.07
N THR A 219 6.97 -2.56 28.52
CA THR A 219 7.91 -1.47 28.27
C THR A 219 7.55 -0.71 26.99
N MET A 220 7.08 -1.38 25.95
CA MET A 220 6.70 -0.72 24.68
C MET A 220 5.63 0.38 24.82
N PRO A 221 4.50 0.20 25.53
CA PRO A 221 3.52 1.28 25.72
C PRO A 221 4.03 2.43 26.61
N LEU A 222 5.02 2.18 27.48
CA LEU A 222 5.63 3.21 28.32
C LEU A 222 6.62 4.08 27.53
N PHE A 223 7.36 3.47 26.60
CA PHE A 223 8.38 4.14 25.77
C PHE A 223 7.85 4.62 24.41
N ALA A 224 6.71 4.10 23.97
CA ALA A 224 5.94 4.71 22.91
C ALA A 224 5.37 6.03 23.46
N GLU A 225 6.16 7.10 23.37
CA GLU A 225 5.58 8.44 23.35
C GLU A 225 4.36 8.38 22.44
N LYS A 226 3.25 8.96 22.92
CA LYS A 226 2.02 9.15 22.19
C LYS A 226 2.38 10.00 20.98
N LYS A 227 2.93 9.38 19.94
CA LYS A 227 3.02 9.94 18.61
C LYS A 227 1.59 10.07 18.20
N VAL A 228 1.01 11.23 18.55
CA VAL A 228 0.09 11.91 17.65
C VAL A 228 0.70 11.65 16.29
N LYS A 229 -0.06 11.00 15.40
CA LYS A 229 0.31 10.85 13.99
C LYS A 229 0.34 12.23 13.32
N THR A 230 1.00 13.20 13.92
CA THR A 230 1.72 14.23 13.22
C THR A 230 3.00 13.57 12.69
N THR A 231 2.84 12.67 11.72
CA THR A 231 3.56 12.97 10.48
C THR A 231 3.16 14.41 10.25
N LYS A 232 4.05 15.38 10.45
CA LYS A 232 3.91 16.66 9.77
C LYS A 232 3.94 16.30 8.29
N GLN A 233 2.83 15.76 7.79
CA GLN A 233 2.38 16.02 6.44
C GLN A 233 2.55 17.51 6.35
N LEU A 234 3.23 18.01 5.32
CA LEU A 234 3.18 19.43 5.01
C LEU A 234 1.75 19.90 5.33
N SER A 235 1.62 21.01 6.06
CA SER A 235 0.31 21.59 6.32
C SER A 235 -0.43 21.52 4.99
N SER A 236 -1.54 20.78 4.91
CA SER A 236 -2.11 20.43 3.60
C SER A 236 -2.40 21.68 2.78
N GLU A 237 -2.58 22.82 3.47
CA GLU A 237 -2.55 24.19 2.96
C GLU A 237 -1.30 24.58 2.15
N GLN A 238 -0.09 24.32 2.63
CA GLN A 238 1.17 24.60 1.92
C GLN A 238 1.30 23.76 0.65
N GLU A 239 0.96 22.46 0.72
CA GLU A 239 0.95 21.60 -0.47
C GLU A 239 -0.10 22.08 -1.48
N ILE A 240 -1.29 22.46 -1.01
CA ILE A 240 -2.33 23.04 -1.86
C ILE A 240 -1.85 24.35 -2.51
N ALA A 241 -1.16 25.23 -1.77
CA ALA A 241 -0.61 26.48 -2.30
C ALA A 241 0.39 26.24 -3.44
N ILE A 242 1.29 25.28 -3.26
CA ILE A 242 2.25 24.85 -4.30
C ILE A 242 1.50 24.32 -5.53
N LEU A 243 0.53 23.43 -5.35
CA LEU A 243 -0.22 22.86 -6.47
C LEU A 243 -1.07 23.92 -7.20
N ARG A 244 -1.61 24.91 -6.48
CA ARG A 244 -2.31 26.07 -7.08
C ARG A 244 -1.37 26.87 -7.96
N GLN A 245 -0.16 27.16 -7.48
CA GLN A 245 0.86 27.86 -8.26
C GLN A 245 1.21 27.09 -9.54
N VAL A 246 1.44 25.78 -9.45
CA VAL A 246 1.70 24.92 -10.62
C VAL A 246 0.54 24.99 -11.61
N VAL A 247 -0.71 24.92 -11.15
CA VAL A 247 -1.89 25.07 -12.02
C VAL A 247 -1.90 26.45 -12.70
N THR A 248 -1.62 27.52 -11.96
CA THR A 248 -1.53 28.88 -12.53
C THR A 248 -0.44 28.97 -13.59
N ASP A 249 0.73 28.40 -13.37
CA ASP A 249 1.84 28.44 -14.33
C ASP A 249 1.56 27.57 -15.57
N LEU A 250 0.92 26.41 -15.40
CA LEU A 250 0.40 25.61 -16.51
C LEU A 250 -0.66 26.37 -17.32
N THR A 251 -1.55 27.13 -16.66
CA THR A 251 -2.56 27.93 -17.39
C THR A 251 -1.94 29.05 -18.24
N LYS A 252 -0.81 29.63 -17.84
CA LYS A 252 -0.09 30.65 -18.62
C LYS A 252 0.51 30.09 -19.91
N GLN A 253 0.87 28.82 -19.92
CA GLN A 253 1.45 28.12 -21.07
C GLN A 253 0.40 27.62 -22.08
N MET A 254 -0.90 27.87 -21.85
CA MET A 254 -1.96 27.37 -22.73
C MET A 254 -1.98 28.09 -24.08
N THR A 255 -1.69 27.33 -25.15
CA THR A 255 -1.88 27.70 -26.56
C THR A 255 -3.02 26.89 -27.17
N PRO A 256 -3.65 27.30 -28.29
CA PRO A 256 -4.72 26.53 -28.94
C PRO A 256 -4.28 25.11 -29.36
N GLU A 257 -3.00 24.93 -29.68
CA GLU A 257 -2.41 23.63 -30.05
C GLU A 257 -2.22 22.70 -28.84
N ASN A 258 -1.75 23.22 -27.70
CA ASN A 258 -1.43 22.41 -26.50
C ASN A 258 -2.54 22.39 -25.45
N GLN A 259 -3.68 23.04 -25.73
CA GLN A 259 -4.76 23.20 -24.76
C GLN A 259 -5.29 21.86 -24.27
N ALA A 260 -5.29 20.80 -25.09
CA ALA A 260 -5.80 19.49 -24.72
C ALA A 260 -4.95 18.77 -23.68
N ALA A 261 -3.65 18.68 -23.95
CA ALA A 261 -2.68 18.07 -23.05
C ALA A 261 -2.62 18.82 -21.70
N ILE A 262 -2.47 20.15 -21.73
CA ILE A 262 -2.37 20.97 -20.51
C ILE A 262 -3.64 20.85 -19.65
N GLN A 263 -4.83 20.84 -20.25
CA GLN A 263 -6.07 20.69 -19.47
C GLN A 263 -6.20 19.32 -18.80
N ARG A 264 -5.66 18.24 -19.38
CA ARG A 264 -5.62 16.91 -18.74
C ARG A 264 -4.74 16.97 -17.49
N VAL A 265 -3.55 17.54 -17.60
CA VAL A 265 -2.62 17.72 -16.47
C VAL A 265 -3.24 18.62 -15.39
N ILE A 266 -3.83 19.76 -15.75
CA ILE A 266 -4.53 20.64 -14.81
C ILE A 266 -5.66 19.89 -14.08
N THR A 267 -6.41 19.03 -14.77
CA THR A 267 -7.49 18.24 -14.14
C THR A 267 -6.94 17.27 -13.10
N MET A 268 -5.79 16.66 -13.36
CA MET A 268 -5.10 15.78 -12.41
C MET A 268 -4.66 16.55 -11.16
N TYR A 269 -4.01 17.70 -11.32
CA TYR A 269 -3.57 18.57 -10.22
C TYR A 269 -4.75 19.12 -9.41
N ARG A 270 -5.83 19.58 -10.06
CA ARG A 270 -7.07 19.98 -9.38
C ARG A 270 -7.70 18.84 -8.60
N GLY A 271 -7.67 17.62 -9.14
CA GLY A 271 -8.11 16.41 -8.41
C GLY A 271 -7.29 16.15 -7.15
N ARG A 272 -5.96 16.32 -7.22
CA ARG A 272 -5.07 16.19 -6.07
C ARG A 272 -5.37 17.27 -5.01
N ILE A 273 -5.58 18.52 -5.41
CA ILE A 273 -5.99 19.62 -4.51
C ILE A 273 -7.29 19.27 -3.76
N LEU A 274 -8.31 18.78 -4.48
CA LEU A 274 -9.59 18.37 -3.88
C LEU A 274 -9.43 17.27 -2.82
N HIS A 275 -8.50 16.33 -3.02
CA HIS A 275 -8.24 15.24 -2.08
C HIS A 275 -7.37 15.64 -0.90
N LEU A 276 -6.52 16.66 -1.07
CA LEU A 276 -5.64 17.16 -0.02
C LEU A 276 -6.34 18.11 0.94
N ASN A 277 -7.42 18.77 0.50
CA ASN A 277 -8.21 19.60 1.39
C ASN A 277 -8.89 18.72 2.44
N LYS A 278 -8.57 18.92 3.73
CA LYS A 278 -9.07 18.12 4.86
C LYS A 278 -10.24 18.77 5.58
N ASP A 279 -10.69 19.94 5.14
CA ASP A 279 -11.79 20.64 5.77
C ASP A 279 -13.07 19.83 5.62
N GLU A 280 -13.67 19.43 6.74
CA GLU A 280 -14.88 18.59 6.76
C GLU A 280 -16.05 19.24 6.01
N GLN A 281 -16.17 20.56 6.12
CA GLN A 281 -17.16 21.35 5.38
C GLN A 281 -16.89 21.36 3.86
N TYR A 282 -15.62 21.37 3.46
CA TYR A 282 -15.21 21.31 2.06
C TYR A 282 -15.55 19.95 1.46
N HIS A 283 -15.23 18.86 2.17
CA HIS A 283 -15.59 17.50 1.75
C HIS A 283 -17.10 17.31 1.61
N THR A 284 -17.88 17.80 2.57
CA THR A 284 -19.36 17.72 2.52
C THR A 284 -19.89 18.40 1.26
N LYS A 285 -19.45 19.64 0.99
CA LYS A 285 -19.83 20.38 -0.23
C LYS A 285 -19.36 19.68 -1.51
N GLN A 286 -18.19 19.05 -1.50
CA GLN A 286 -17.68 18.29 -2.64
C GLN A 286 -18.57 17.08 -2.96
N GLU A 287 -19.03 16.35 -1.94
CA GLU A 287 -19.96 15.23 -2.09
C GLU A 287 -21.33 15.69 -2.57
N GLU A 288 -21.86 16.79 -2.05
CA GLU A 288 -23.11 17.40 -2.52
C GLU A 288 -23.04 17.80 -4.00
N LEU A 289 -21.95 18.46 -4.42
CA LEU A 289 -21.76 18.84 -5.82
C LEU A 289 -21.67 17.60 -6.72
N LYS A 290 -20.99 16.55 -6.24
CA LYS A 290 -20.91 15.27 -6.97
C LYS A 290 -22.28 14.61 -7.12
N ASP A 291 -23.11 14.64 -6.07
CA ASP A 291 -24.50 14.16 -6.13
C ASP A 291 -25.33 14.96 -7.15
N LYS A 292 -25.27 16.30 -7.11
CA LYS A 292 -25.93 17.19 -8.08
C LYS A 292 -25.50 16.84 -9.52
N VAL A 293 -24.20 16.73 -9.78
CA VAL A 293 -23.66 16.39 -11.12
C VAL A 293 -24.17 15.03 -11.61
N LEU A 294 -24.18 14.01 -10.76
CA LEU A 294 -24.68 12.68 -11.12
C LEU A 294 -26.19 12.68 -11.39
N LYS A 295 -26.97 13.44 -10.61
CA LYS A 295 -28.40 13.63 -10.84
C LYS A 295 -28.68 14.35 -12.15
N TRP A 296 -27.90 15.37 -12.50
CA TRP A 296 -28.04 16.06 -13.79
C TRP A 296 -27.79 15.15 -14.97
N GLN A 297 -26.76 14.29 -14.91
CA GLN A 297 -26.53 13.26 -15.93
C GLN A 297 -27.70 12.29 -16.02
N PHE A 298 -28.28 11.91 -14.89
CA PHE A 298 -29.43 11.03 -14.86
C PHE A 298 -30.65 11.66 -15.54
N ILE A 299 -30.91 12.95 -15.27
CA ILE A 299 -31.99 13.73 -15.86
C ILE A 299 -31.81 13.88 -17.38
N ASP A 300 -30.63 14.29 -17.86
CA ASP A 300 -30.41 14.41 -19.30
C ASP A 300 -30.51 13.05 -20.00
N THR A 301 -30.00 11.97 -19.40
CA THR A 301 -30.17 10.62 -19.95
C THR A 301 -31.65 10.22 -20.07
N LEU A 302 -32.51 10.63 -19.13
CA LEU A 302 -33.96 10.42 -19.22
C LEU A 302 -34.59 11.24 -20.35
N ASP A 303 -34.18 12.50 -20.50
CA ASP A 303 -34.71 13.36 -21.55
C ASP A 303 -34.27 12.92 -22.95
N GLN A 304 -33.01 12.51 -23.13
CA GLN A 304 -32.55 11.95 -24.41
C GLN A 304 -33.25 10.62 -24.76
N LEU A 305 -33.64 9.82 -23.75
CA LEU A 305 -34.45 8.62 -23.94
C LEU A 305 -35.89 8.97 -24.36
N ARG A 306 -36.51 9.98 -23.73
CA ARG A 306 -37.86 10.48 -24.10
C ARG A 306 -37.89 11.02 -25.52
N LEU A 307 -36.85 11.77 -25.91
CA LEU A 307 -36.65 12.31 -27.25
C LEU A 307 -36.30 11.22 -28.29
N ARG A 308 -36.21 9.95 -27.89
CA ARG A 308 -35.85 8.78 -28.73
C ARG A 308 -34.51 8.91 -29.47
N LYS A 309 -33.61 9.77 -29.00
CA LYS A 309 -32.25 9.91 -29.59
C LYS A 309 -31.33 8.75 -29.19
N ILE A 310 -31.65 8.06 -28.10
CA ILE A 310 -30.86 6.94 -27.58
C ILE A 310 -31.79 5.75 -27.34
N GLY A 311 -31.28 4.56 -27.63
CA GLY A 311 -31.99 3.32 -27.33
C GLY A 311 -32.04 3.02 -25.83
N ILE A 312 -33.15 2.41 -25.42
CA ILE A 312 -33.38 1.84 -24.09
C ILE A 312 -32.14 1.12 -23.54
N GLN A 313 -31.50 0.25 -24.34
CA GLN A 313 -30.33 -0.52 -23.90
C GLN A 313 -29.15 0.33 -23.44
N VAL A 314 -28.86 1.44 -24.13
CA VAL A 314 -27.75 2.34 -23.82
C VAL A 314 -28.09 3.19 -22.60
N ALA A 315 -29.30 3.76 -22.56
CA ALA A 315 -29.79 4.55 -21.44
C ALA A 315 -29.79 3.72 -20.13
N PHE A 316 -30.34 2.51 -20.14
CA PHE A 316 -30.40 1.66 -18.93
C PHE A 316 -29.03 1.26 -18.40
N ARG A 317 -28.08 0.95 -19.30
CA ARG A 317 -26.72 0.63 -18.88
C ARG A 317 -26.06 1.84 -18.19
N HIS A 318 -26.26 3.03 -18.74
CA HIS A 318 -25.72 4.26 -18.17
C HIS A 318 -26.38 4.60 -16.82
N MET A 319 -27.71 4.61 -16.75
CA MET A 319 -28.47 4.86 -15.52
C MET A 319 -28.14 3.86 -14.41
N ARG A 320 -27.97 2.57 -14.73
CA ARG A 320 -27.56 1.57 -13.75
C ARG A 320 -26.19 1.87 -13.15
N ARG A 321 -25.25 2.35 -13.97
CA ARG A 321 -23.93 2.79 -13.50
C ARG A 321 -24.06 4.00 -12.58
N LEU A 322 -24.85 5.01 -12.96
CA LEU A 322 -25.08 6.21 -12.15
C LEU A 322 -25.71 5.85 -10.79
N ASN A 323 -26.77 5.04 -10.77
CA ASN A 323 -27.43 4.61 -9.53
C ASN A 323 -26.49 3.85 -8.59
N LYS A 324 -25.57 3.03 -9.12
CA LYS A 324 -24.57 2.34 -8.29
C LYS A 324 -23.59 3.32 -7.62
N ILE A 325 -23.24 4.40 -8.33
CA ILE A 325 -22.36 5.45 -7.79
C ILE A 325 -23.12 6.28 -6.76
N LEU A 326 -24.35 6.70 -7.07
CA LEU A 326 -25.22 7.44 -6.17
C LEU A 326 -25.49 6.66 -4.88
N TYR A 327 -25.81 5.36 -4.95
CA TYR A 327 -25.99 4.51 -3.77
C TYR A 327 -24.75 4.47 -2.87
N ARG A 328 -23.54 4.43 -3.45
CA ARG A 328 -22.30 4.42 -2.65
C ARG A 328 -22.03 5.76 -1.97
N LEU A 329 -22.46 6.86 -2.60
CA LEU A 329 -22.28 8.22 -2.10
C LEU A 329 -23.30 8.56 -1.02
N THR A 330 -24.59 8.35 -1.29
CA THR A 330 -25.68 8.77 -0.39
C THR A 330 -26.13 7.69 0.58
N ARG A 331 -25.82 6.41 0.31
CA ARG A 331 -26.35 5.22 1.01
C ARG A 331 -27.88 5.12 1.00
N ASP A 332 -28.57 5.91 0.18
CA ASP A 332 -30.02 5.89 0.06
C ASP A 332 -30.49 4.63 -0.70
N GLU A 333 -31.32 3.81 -0.04
CA GLU A 333 -31.85 2.57 -0.59
C GLU A 333 -32.71 2.78 -1.84
N SER A 334 -33.21 3.99 -2.09
CA SER A 334 -33.96 4.33 -3.31
C SER A 334 -33.14 4.02 -4.58
N TYR A 335 -31.83 4.32 -4.58
CA TYR A 335 -30.92 4.03 -5.71
C TYR A 335 -30.60 2.55 -5.85
N ARG A 336 -30.70 1.77 -4.77
CA ARG A 336 -30.58 0.30 -4.79
C ARG A 336 -31.85 -0.33 -5.37
N ASN A 337 -33.01 0.13 -4.91
CA ASN A 337 -34.31 -0.43 -5.26
C ASN A 337 -34.79 0.00 -6.65
N ASN A 338 -34.29 1.14 -7.17
CA ASN A 338 -34.43 1.55 -8.56
C ASN A 338 -33.73 0.61 -9.58
N MET A 339 -33.25 -0.57 -9.16
CA MET A 339 -33.11 -1.75 -10.03
C MET A 339 -34.44 -2.23 -10.66
N PHE A 340 -35.59 -1.69 -10.22
CA PHE A 340 -36.95 -2.05 -10.63
C PHE A 340 -37.33 -1.71 -12.09
N TYR A 341 -36.61 -0.81 -12.78
CA TYR A 341 -36.97 -0.44 -14.17
C TYR A 341 -36.94 -1.64 -15.12
N GLY A 342 -36.11 -2.65 -14.85
CA GLY A 342 -36.12 -3.91 -15.60
C GLY A 342 -37.46 -4.67 -15.54
N ARG A 343 -38.23 -4.53 -14.45
CA ARG A 343 -39.57 -5.14 -14.30
C ARG A 343 -40.65 -4.28 -14.96
N LEU A 344 -40.62 -2.96 -14.77
CA LEU A 344 -41.59 -2.02 -15.37
C LEU A 344 -41.57 -2.04 -16.91
N ILE A 345 -40.38 -2.19 -17.51
CA ILE A 345 -40.23 -2.30 -18.97
C ILE A 345 -40.78 -3.63 -19.49
N ARG A 346 -40.57 -4.73 -18.75
CA ARG A 346 -41.07 -6.05 -19.15
C ARG A 346 -42.60 -6.13 -19.15
N GLN A 347 -43.26 -5.34 -18.29
CA GLN A 347 -44.73 -5.28 -18.20
C GLN A 347 -45.38 -4.21 -19.09
N LYS A 348 -44.75 -3.05 -19.31
CA LYS A 348 -45.38 -1.95 -20.09
C LYS A 348 -44.94 -1.82 -21.55
N LEU A 349 -43.79 -2.37 -21.94
CA LEU A 349 -43.36 -2.41 -23.34
C LEU A 349 -43.63 -3.81 -23.89
N ARG A 350 -44.87 -4.03 -24.37
CA ARG A 350 -45.15 -5.14 -25.29
C ARG A 350 -44.05 -5.15 -26.35
N LEU A 351 -43.41 -6.30 -26.50
CA LEU A 351 -42.29 -6.61 -27.39
C LEU A 351 -42.53 -6.20 -28.86
N LYS A 352 -42.59 -4.90 -29.16
CA LYS A 352 -42.28 -4.40 -30.50
C LYS A 352 -40.76 -4.23 -30.55
N THR A 353 -40.14 -5.36 -30.86
CA THR A 353 -38.78 -5.52 -31.38
C THR A 353 -37.70 -4.77 -30.61
N PHE A 354 -37.13 -5.44 -29.60
CA PHE A 354 -35.72 -5.22 -29.24
C PHE A 354 -34.85 -5.66 -30.42
N VAL A 355 -34.80 -4.86 -31.48
CA VAL A 355 -33.82 -5.07 -32.56
C VAL A 355 -32.46 -4.96 -31.89
N PRO A 356 -31.61 -6.00 -31.97
CA PRO A 356 -30.25 -5.89 -31.47
C PRO A 356 -29.52 -4.82 -32.30
N VAL A 357 -29.43 -3.61 -31.74
CA VAL A 357 -28.67 -2.49 -32.31
C VAL A 357 -27.22 -2.94 -32.51
N SER A 358 -26.64 -2.60 -33.66
CA SER A 358 -25.28 -2.98 -34.04
C SER A 358 -24.26 -2.47 -33.00
N ARG A 359 -23.09 -3.11 -32.92
CA ARG A 359 -22.03 -2.68 -31.99
C ARG A 359 -21.63 -1.22 -32.23
N ASP A 360 -21.61 -0.79 -33.50
CA ASP A 360 -21.20 0.55 -33.90
C ASP A 360 -22.27 1.60 -33.63
N GLU A 361 -23.54 1.30 -33.92
CA GLU A 361 -24.67 2.14 -33.53
C GLU A 361 -24.74 2.33 -32.00
N LYS A 362 -24.47 1.27 -31.22
CA LYS A 362 -24.36 1.36 -29.76
C LYS A 362 -23.17 2.20 -29.32
N ARG A 363 -22.08 2.24 -30.07
CA ARG A 363 -20.93 3.14 -29.80
C ARG A 363 -21.36 4.57 -30.05
N GLN A 364 -21.92 4.87 -31.23
CA GLN A 364 -22.40 6.21 -31.60
C GLN A 364 -23.41 6.77 -30.59
N GLN A 365 -24.42 5.97 -30.18
CA GLN A 365 -25.39 6.38 -29.17
C GLN A 365 -24.75 6.66 -27.80
N ARG A 366 -23.68 5.95 -27.43
CA ARG A 366 -22.93 6.23 -26.19
C ARG A 366 -22.12 7.51 -26.29
N HIS A 367 -21.45 7.75 -27.42
CA HIS A 367 -20.73 9.00 -27.67
C HIS A 367 -21.70 10.19 -27.65
N TYR A 368 -22.83 10.08 -28.35
CA TYR A 368 -23.89 11.09 -28.32
C TYR A 368 -24.39 11.37 -26.90
N LEU A 369 -24.75 10.32 -26.14
CA LEU A 369 -25.21 10.46 -24.75
C LEU A 369 -24.17 11.17 -23.88
N PHE A 370 -22.91 10.77 -24.06
CA PHE A 370 -21.81 11.32 -23.29
C PHE A 370 -21.65 12.84 -23.57
N ASN A 371 -21.68 13.26 -24.83
CA ASN A 371 -21.58 14.67 -25.23
C ASN A 371 -22.80 15.48 -24.75
N SER A 372 -24.01 14.92 -24.87
CA SER A 372 -25.23 15.55 -24.35
C SER A 372 -25.15 15.79 -22.85
N ASN A 373 -24.81 14.74 -22.09
CA ASN A 373 -24.66 14.82 -20.65
C ASN A 373 -23.58 15.84 -20.26
N ALA A 374 -22.45 15.86 -20.96
CA ALA A 374 -21.37 16.81 -20.69
C ALA A 374 -21.84 18.27 -20.89
N ASN A 375 -22.51 18.56 -22.01
CA ASN A 375 -23.04 19.90 -22.30
C ASN A 375 -24.10 20.33 -21.28
N PHE A 376 -24.99 19.42 -20.89
CA PHE A 376 -26.02 19.69 -19.89
C PHE A 376 -25.41 19.99 -18.51
N VAL A 377 -24.43 19.19 -18.10
CA VAL A 377 -23.71 19.39 -16.83
C VAL A 377 -22.93 20.71 -16.85
N VAL A 378 -22.24 21.04 -17.94
CA VAL A 378 -21.51 22.32 -18.08
C VAL A 378 -22.47 23.50 -17.92
N LYS A 379 -23.62 23.47 -18.61
CA LYS A 379 -24.64 24.51 -18.49
C LYS A 379 -25.11 24.67 -17.04
N LYS A 380 -25.38 23.55 -16.34
CA LYS A 380 -25.80 23.56 -14.94
C LYS A 380 -24.72 24.03 -13.98
N LEU A 381 -23.46 23.70 -14.25
CA LEU A 381 -22.31 24.18 -13.46
C LEU A 381 -22.11 25.69 -13.61
N GLN A 382 -22.37 26.26 -14.80
CA GLN A 382 -22.30 27.71 -15.04
C GLN A 382 -23.46 28.47 -14.38
N GLU A 383 -24.60 27.82 -14.15
CA GLU A 383 -25.78 28.38 -13.46
C GLU A 383 -25.64 28.35 -11.91
N LEU A 384 -24.65 27.65 -11.35
CA LEU A 384 -24.44 27.59 -9.90
C LEU A 384 -23.90 28.90 -9.34
N ASP A 385 -24.38 29.29 -8.16
CA ASP A 385 -23.85 30.43 -7.41
C ASP A 385 -22.42 30.15 -6.92
N GLN A 386 -21.50 31.07 -7.24
CA GLN A 386 -20.10 31.02 -6.82
C GLN A 386 -19.93 31.21 -5.29
N GLN A 387 -20.96 31.65 -4.57
CA GLN A 387 -20.94 31.75 -3.11
C GLN A 387 -21.17 30.41 -2.41
N GLU A 388 -21.88 29.46 -3.04
CA GLU A 388 -22.22 28.16 -2.43
C GLU A 388 -21.04 27.17 -2.53
N TYR A 389 -20.36 27.15 -3.68
CA TYR A 389 -19.25 26.23 -3.99
C TYR A 389 -17.97 26.98 -4.36
N SER A 390 -16.83 26.47 -3.90
CA SER A 390 -15.54 27.03 -4.29
C SER A 390 -15.32 26.97 -5.81
N GLU A 391 -14.68 28.00 -6.36
CA GLU A 391 -14.33 28.06 -7.79
C GLU A 391 -13.50 26.84 -8.23
N GLU A 392 -12.67 26.30 -7.34
CA GLU A 392 -11.84 25.12 -7.58
C GLU A 392 -12.67 23.85 -7.82
N MET A 393 -13.74 23.66 -7.03
CA MET A 393 -14.65 22.53 -7.22
C MET A 393 -15.39 22.62 -8.55
N ILE A 394 -15.94 23.80 -8.87
CA ILE A 394 -16.69 24.02 -10.12
C ILE A 394 -15.74 23.85 -11.31
N SER A 395 -14.57 24.47 -11.26
CA SER A 395 -13.59 24.44 -12.34
C SER A 395 -13.03 23.03 -12.58
N PHE A 396 -12.88 22.19 -11.54
CA PHE A 396 -12.53 20.78 -11.70
C PHE A 396 -13.56 20.03 -12.56
N TYR A 397 -14.85 20.18 -12.26
CA TYR A 397 -15.90 19.52 -13.04
C TYR A 397 -16.06 20.16 -14.43
N LEU A 398 -15.93 21.48 -14.56
CA LEU A 398 -15.96 22.16 -15.86
C LEU A 398 -14.85 21.64 -16.77
N THR A 399 -13.60 21.58 -16.33
CA THR A 399 -12.50 21.06 -17.17
C THR A 399 -12.72 19.59 -17.54
N ARG A 400 -13.28 18.79 -16.62
CA ARG A 400 -13.61 17.38 -16.86
C ARG A 400 -14.68 17.17 -17.94
N TYR A 401 -15.64 18.09 -18.07
CA TYR A 401 -16.77 17.97 -19.01
C TYR A 401 -16.63 18.81 -20.28
N LEU A 402 -15.96 19.96 -20.24
CA LEU A 402 -15.81 20.88 -21.39
C LEU A 402 -15.07 20.28 -22.57
N LYS A 403 -14.16 19.31 -22.36
CA LYS A 403 -13.18 18.92 -23.38
C LYS A 403 -13.28 17.49 -23.92
N ARG A 404 -14.35 16.77 -23.60
CA ARG A 404 -14.45 15.35 -23.97
C ARG A 404 -15.23 15.13 -25.29
N SER A 405 -15.39 16.19 -26.09
CA SER A 405 -16.00 16.18 -27.43
C SER A 405 -14.99 15.80 -28.55
N ASP A 406 -14.88 14.50 -28.82
CA ASP A 406 -14.84 13.84 -30.13
C ASP A 406 -13.83 14.16 -31.27
N VAL A 407 -12.73 14.93 -31.14
CA VAL A 407 -11.84 15.14 -32.34
C VAL A 407 -10.35 14.77 -32.22
N ASP A 408 -9.74 14.59 -31.03
CA ASP A 408 -8.26 14.53 -30.98
C ASP A 408 -7.65 13.42 -30.10
N ASP A 409 -8.33 12.28 -29.93
CA ASP A 409 -7.81 11.23 -29.05
C ASP A 409 -6.56 10.51 -29.61
N GLN A 410 -6.28 10.60 -30.92
CA GLN A 410 -5.08 10.00 -31.53
C GLN A 410 -3.87 10.93 -31.61
N SER A 411 -4.06 12.25 -31.64
CA SER A 411 -2.98 13.25 -31.68
C SER A 411 -2.61 13.77 -30.27
N ALA A 412 -3.56 13.76 -29.32
CA ALA A 412 -3.35 14.31 -27.97
C ALA A 412 -2.58 13.39 -27.01
N HIS A 413 -2.41 12.11 -27.36
CA HIS A 413 -1.62 11.19 -26.52
C HIS A 413 -0.11 11.49 -26.61
N GLY A 414 0.38 12.09 -27.69
CA GLY A 414 1.82 12.34 -27.89
C GLY A 414 2.45 13.45 -27.05
N ASN A 415 1.66 14.36 -26.44
CA ASN A 415 2.20 15.52 -25.70
C ASN A 415 1.80 15.56 -24.21
N THR A 416 0.91 14.68 -23.73
CA THR A 416 0.43 14.79 -22.34
C THR A 416 1.53 14.49 -21.32
N ASP A 417 2.41 13.55 -21.65
CA ASP A 417 3.50 13.10 -20.76
C ASP A 417 4.61 14.15 -20.66
N ASP A 418 4.94 14.82 -21.76
CA ASP A 418 5.87 15.96 -21.78
C ASP A 418 5.36 17.11 -20.89
N TRP A 419 4.07 17.43 -20.98
CA TRP A 419 3.45 18.47 -20.14
C TRP A 419 3.32 18.03 -18.68
N LEU A 420 3.22 16.72 -18.42
CA LEU A 420 3.21 16.17 -17.07
C LEU A 420 4.62 16.23 -16.45
N ALA A 421 5.66 15.88 -17.21
CA ALA A 421 7.05 16.03 -16.79
C ALA A 421 7.38 17.50 -16.51
N PHE A 422 6.91 18.41 -17.37
CA PHE A 422 7.02 19.85 -17.14
C PHE A 422 6.28 20.29 -15.87
N ALA A 423 5.07 19.79 -15.60
CA ALA A 423 4.34 20.09 -14.37
C ALA A 423 5.05 19.59 -13.11
N ILE A 424 5.65 18.40 -13.17
CA ILE A 424 6.47 17.85 -12.09
C ILE A 424 7.70 18.74 -11.86
N GLN A 425 8.32 19.25 -12.92
CA GLN A 425 9.44 20.18 -12.80
C GLN A 425 9.01 21.50 -12.14
N LEU A 426 7.87 22.07 -12.53
CA LEU A 426 7.29 23.24 -11.87
C LEU A 426 7.02 22.97 -10.37
N GLU A 427 6.54 21.78 -10.03
CA GLU A 427 6.32 21.37 -8.64
C GLU A 427 7.63 21.32 -7.86
N ARG A 428 8.72 20.80 -8.46
CA ARG A 428 10.07 20.79 -7.85
C ARG A 428 10.62 22.20 -7.65
N GLU A 429 10.45 23.09 -8.62
CA GLU A 429 10.89 24.49 -8.57
C GLU A 429 10.12 25.26 -7.48
N ALA A 430 8.80 25.09 -7.41
CA ALA A 430 7.96 25.72 -6.38
C ALA A 430 8.35 25.26 -4.97
N VAL A 431 8.65 23.97 -4.79
CA VAL A 431 9.13 23.43 -3.50
C VAL A 431 10.50 24.01 -3.12
N GLN A 432 11.40 24.13 -4.10
CA GLN A 432 12.73 24.69 -3.88
C GLN A 432 12.64 26.18 -3.51
N HIS A 433 11.80 26.95 -4.18
CA HIS A 433 11.55 28.36 -3.89
C HIS A 433 10.94 28.56 -2.49
N ALA A 434 9.97 27.73 -2.09
CA ALA A 434 9.39 27.78 -0.75
C ALA A 434 10.40 27.39 0.37
N PHE A 435 11.39 26.54 0.05
CA PHE A 435 12.51 26.30 0.96
C PHE A 435 13.44 27.52 1.09
N GLU A 436 13.73 28.20 -0.01
CA GLU A 436 14.57 29.42 -0.02
C GLU A 436 13.94 30.59 0.73
N LEU A 437 12.61 30.72 0.68
CA LEU A 437 11.85 31.70 1.46
C LEU A 437 11.72 31.34 2.95
N GLY A 438 12.18 30.15 3.37
CA GLY A 438 12.09 29.67 4.75
C GLY A 438 10.70 29.18 5.17
N GLU A 439 9.78 28.99 4.21
CA GLU A 439 8.42 28.49 4.46
C GLU A 439 8.38 26.96 4.70
N MET A 440 9.41 26.24 4.24
CA MET A 440 9.58 24.80 4.42
C MET A 440 10.90 24.44 5.09
N ASN A 441 10.87 23.46 6.00
CA ASN A 441 12.08 22.91 6.58
C ASN A 441 12.71 21.85 5.65
N ARG A 442 14.01 21.58 5.79
CA ARG A 442 14.74 20.58 5.00
C ARG A 442 14.11 19.18 5.07
N ASN A 443 13.51 18.83 6.21
CA ASN A 443 12.79 17.57 6.39
C ASN A 443 11.47 17.53 5.59
N ASP A 444 10.77 18.66 5.51
CA ASP A 444 9.50 18.78 4.78
C ASP A 444 9.76 18.66 3.27
N VAL A 445 10.82 19.30 2.76
CA VAL A 445 11.28 19.16 1.37
C VAL A 445 11.64 17.72 1.04
N LYS A 446 12.34 17.02 1.95
CA LYS A 446 12.70 15.60 1.73
C LYS A 446 11.45 14.73 1.61
N LEU A 447 10.49 14.89 2.52
CA LEU A 447 9.25 14.13 2.52
C LEU A 447 8.40 14.43 1.28
N TYR A 448 8.34 15.69 0.85
CA TYR A 448 7.66 16.07 -0.38
C TYR A 448 8.29 15.41 -1.62
N ARG A 449 9.63 15.43 -1.72
CA ARG A 449 10.36 14.79 -2.83
C ARG A 449 10.14 13.29 -2.86
N GLU A 450 10.10 12.61 -1.71
CA GLU A 450 9.76 11.18 -1.64
C GLU A 450 8.34 10.90 -2.15
N ASN A 451 7.35 11.74 -1.78
CA ASN A 451 5.98 11.62 -2.29
C ASN A 451 5.89 11.89 -3.80
N LEU A 452 6.60 12.91 -4.29
CA LEU A 452 6.63 13.27 -5.71
C LEU A 452 7.28 12.16 -6.55
N LEU A 453 8.37 11.55 -6.06
CA LEU A 453 9.01 10.39 -6.70
C LEU A 453 8.05 9.19 -6.75
N ALA A 454 7.23 8.98 -5.70
CA ALA A 454 6.21 7.94 -5.72
C ALA A 454 5.16 8.21 -6.81
N VAL A 455 4.70 9.46 -6.95
CA VAL A 455 3.75 9.88 -8.00
C VAL A 455 4.35 9.70 -9.40
N GLU A 456 5.60 10.14 -9.61
CA GLU A 456 6.35 9.97 -10.86
C GLU A 456 6.49 8.49 -11.24
N SER A 457 6.83 7.65 -10.26
CA SER A 457 6.93 6.21 -10.48
C SER A 457 5.59 5.60 -10.90
N THR A 458 4.47 6.00 -10.30
CA THR A 458 3.14 5.49 -10.68
C THR A 458 2.69 5.91 -12.08
N LEU A 459 3.21 7.03 -12.60
CA LEU A 459 2.83 7.56 -13.91
C LEU A 459 3.62 6.91 -15.04
N SER A 460 4.89 6.59 -14.82
CA SER A 460 5.70 5.79 -15.77
C SER A 460 5.18 4.37 -16.01
N PHE A 461 4.22 3.89 -15.20
CA PHE A 461 3.61 2.57 -15.36
C PHE A 461 2.36 2.55 -16.26
N ASP A 462 1.78 3.70 -16.59
CA ASP A 462 0.65 3.79 -17.54
C ASP A 462 1.13 3.87 -19.01
N GLU A 463 2.46 3.85 -19.25
CA GLU A 463 3.12 3.88 -20.57
C GLU A 463 3.28 2.49 -21.26
N GLU A 464 2.91 1.38 -20.59
CA GLU A 464 2.92 0.01 -21.16
C GLU A 464 1.52 -0.63 -21.10
#